data_AF-W0GSN3-F1
#
_entry.id   AF-W0GSN3-F1
#
_cell.length_a   1.000
_cell.length_b   1.000
_cell.length_c   1.000
_cell.angle_alpha   90.00
_cell.angle_beta   90.00
_cell.angle_gamma   90.00
#
_symmetry.space_group_name_H-M   'P 1'
#
loop_
_entity.id
_entity.type
_entity.pdbx_description
1 polymer ?
#
loop_
_entity_poly.entity_id
_entity_poly.type
_entity_poly.pdbx_seq_one_letter_code
_entity_poly.pdbx_strand_id
1 'polypeptide(L)'
;MDNTREPVSHLRSIIGIGLLLIGLVVFGVVQQKASSHQTELTQSFKACIESAPFKQSLRVPRPETVLTDEQLQNHFDAFDQMLKETGLPPIWNGKTLVPWKEYHKNSIKFARQCHGQLRIDEPQRQLKGTYAKPVWDPNSPIWRKAD
;
A
#
# COMPACT_ATOMS: atom_id res chain seq x y z
N MET A 1 -43.15 26.91 53.68
CA MET A 1 -42.62 25.59 53.30
C MET A 1 -43.76 24.93 52.53
N ASP A 2 -43.70 24.64 51.23
CA ASP A 2 -42.56 24.29 50.38
C ASP A 2 -42.71 24.84 48.95
N ASN A 3 -41.56 25.16 48.36
CA ASN A 3 -41.39 25.54 46.96
C ASN A 3 -41.31 24.28 46.10
N THR A 4 -42.32 23.98 45.28
CA THR A 4 -42.23 22.96 44.23
C THR A 4 -41.78 23.61 42.92
N ARG A 5 -40.47 23.84 42.79
CA ARG A 5 -39.83 24.08 41.50
C ARG A 5 -39.12 22.81 41.05
N GLU A 6 -39.44 22.42 39.82
CA GLU A 6 -38.74 21.52 38.90
C GLU A 6 -39.06 20.01 38.92
N PRO A 7 -39.77 19.55 37.88
CA PRO A 7 -39.52 18.23 37.29
C PRO A 7 -38.92 18.32 35.87
N VAL A 8 -38.80 19.52 35.27
CA VAL A 8 -38.44 19.69 33.85
C VAL A 8 -36.93 19.56 33.60
N SER A 9 -36.09 19.89 34.58
CA SER A 9 -34.62 19.84 34.48
C SER A 9 -34.07 18.41 34.41
N HIS A 10 -34.60 17.50 35.23
CA HIS A 10 -34.13 16.12 35.29
C HIS A 10 -34.47 15.31 34.02
N LEU A 11 -35.66 15.52 33.44
CA LEU A 11 -36.06 14.84 32.20
C LEU A 11 -35.19 15.25 31.00
N ARG A 12 -34.88 16.54 30.88
CA ARG A 12 -33.99 17.06 29.83
C ARG A 12 -32.56 16.53 29.97
N SER A 13 -32.08 16.41 31.21
CA SER A 13 -30.75 15.84 31.50
C SER A 13 -30.67 14.35 31.14
N ILE A 14 -31.69 13.55 31.49
CA ILE A 14 -31.75 12.10 31.16
C ILE A 14 -31.80 11.87 29.64
N ILE A 15 -32.62 12.66 28.92
CA ILE A 15 -32.70 12.58 27.46
C ILE A 15 -31.36 12.97 26.80
N GLY A 16 -30.70 14.01 27.32
CA GLY A 16 -29.38 14.44 26.86
C GLY A 16 -28.29 13.38 27.04
N ILE A 17 -28.25 12.73 28.22
CA ILE A 17 -27.28 11.66 28.51
C ILE A 17 -27.56 10.42 27.65
N GLY A 18 -28.83 10.05 27.47
CA GLY A 18 -29.22 8.93 26.60
C GLY A 18 -28.79 9.13 25.14
N LEU A 19 -29.01 10.32 24.59
CA LEU A 19 -28.58 10.67 23.22
C LEU A 19 -27.05 10.69 23.08
N LEU A 20 -26.34 11.17 24.11
CA LEU A 20 -24.87 11.19 24.12
C LEU A 20 -24.28 9.77 24.10
N LEU A 21 -24.84 8.85 24.90
CA LEU A 21 -24.43 7.44 24.92
C LEU A 21 -24.71 6.74 23.60
N ILE A 22 -25.88 6.96 22.99
CA ILE A 22 -26.20 6.43 21.66
C ILE A 22 -25.21 6.98 20.62
N GLY A 23 -24.92 8.28 20.67
CA GLY A 23 -23.91 8.92 19.83
C GLY A 23 -22.56 8.22 19.95
N LEU A 24 -22.03 8.08 21.16
CA LEU A 24 -20.73 7.43 21.41
C LEU A 24 -20.69 5.98 20.91
N VAL A 25 -21.76 5.20 21.09
CA VAL A 25 -21.84 3.82 20.58
C VAL A 25 -21.83 3.79 19.06
N VAL A 26 -22.63 4.64 18.40
CA VAL A 26 -22.68 4.72 16.93
C VAL A 26 -21.32 5.18 16.37
N PHE A 27 -20.72 6.21 16.96
CA PHE A 27 -19.38 6.69 16.58
C PHE A 27 -18.33 5.59 16.76
N GLY A 28 -18.34 4.87 17.89
CA GLY A 28 -17.42 3.75 18.15
C GLY A 28 -17.55 2.62 17.14
N VAL A 29 -18.78 2.18 16.82
CA VAL A 29 -19.04 1.11 15.85
C VAL A 29 -18.62 1.52 14.44
N VAL A 30 -18.93 2.74 14.03
CA VAL A 30 -18.53 3.28 12.71
C VAL A 30 -17.01 3.34 12.58
N GLN A 31 -16.32 3.82 13.62
CA GLN A 31 -14.86 3.91 13.61
C GLN A 31 -14.19 2.54 13.60
N GLN A 32 -14.74 1.56 14.33
CA GLN A 32 -14.26 0.18 14.32
C GLN A 32 -14.43 -0.46 12.93
N LYS A 33 -15.59 -0.27 12.30
CA LYS A 33 -15.89 -0.81 10.95
C LYS A 33 -15.05 -0.14 9.86
N ALA A 34 -14.83 1.17 9.95
CA ALA A 34 -13.94 1.88 9.03
C ALA A 34 -12.49 1.41 9.19
N SER A 35 -12.02 1.24 10.43
CA SER A 35 -10.68 0.73 10.72
C SER A 35 -10.48 -0.72 10.25
N SER A 36 -11.50 -1.58 10.39
CA SER A 36 -11.45 -2.96 9.91
C SER A 36 -11.42 -3.01 8.38
N HIS A 37 -12.28 -2.23 7.70
CA HIS A 37 -12.30 -2.14 6.25
C HIS A 37 -10.96 -1.63 5.69
N GLN A 38 -10.38 -0.60 6.32
CA GLN A 38 -9.08 -0.06 5.91
C GLN A 38 -7.95 -1.11 6.06
N THR A 39 -8.00 -1.92 7.12
CA THR A 39 -7.03 -3.02 7.33
C THR A 39 -7.19 -4.12 6.29
N GLU A 40 -8.42 -4.55 6.02
CA GLU A 40 -8.73 -5.56 5.01
C GLU A 40 -8.29 -5.11 3.61
N LEU A 41 -8.63 -3.87 3.23
CA LEU A 41 -8.22 -3.27 1.96
C LEU A 41 -6.69 -3.22 1.83
N THR A 42 -5.99 -2.88 2.92
CA THR A 42 -4.52 -2.89 2.96
C THR A 42 -3.94 -4.29 2.77
N GLN A 43 -4.54 -5.32 3.36
CA GLN A 43 -4.11 -6.71 3.17
C GLN A 43 -4.35 -7.19 1.73
N SER A 44 -5.51 -6.86 1.15
CA SER A 44 -5.83 -7.16 -0.25
C SER A 44 -4.87 -6.47 -1.21
N PHE A 45 -4.54 -5.20 -0.96
CA PHE A 45 -3.54 -4.48 -1.75
C PHE A 45 -2.16 -5.11 -1.64
N LYS A 46 -1.72 -5.46 -0.42
CA LYS A 46 -0.47 -6.20 -0.21
C LYS A 46 -0.47 -7.49 -1.01
N ALA A 47 -1.50 -8.32 -0.92
CA ALA A 47 -1.59 -9.57 -1.64
C ALA A 47 -1.52 -9.37 -3.16
N CYS A 48 -2.20 -8.34 -3.69
CA CYS A 48 -2.12 -7.99 -5.10
C CYS A 48 -0.69 -7.63 -5.50
N ILE A 49 -0.03 -6.71 -4.80
CA ILE A 49 1.35 -6.29 -5.11
C ILE A 49 2.35 -7.46 -4.97
N GLU A 50 2.19 -8.34 -3.98
CA GLU A 50 3.05 -9.53 -3.81
C GLU A 50 2.89 -10.55 -4.93
N SER A 51 1.78 -10.51 -5.69
CA SER A 51 1.60 -11.36 -6.88
C SER A 51 2.38 -10.86 -8.10
N ALA A 52 2.99 -9.67 -8.03
CA ALA A 52 3.75 -9.12 -9.14
C ALA A 52 4.89 -10.06 -9.57
N PRO A 53 5.09 -10.30 -10.88
CA PRO A 53 6.13 -11.21 -11.38
C PRO A 53 7.53 -10.90 -10.84
N PHE A 54 7.84 -9.61 -10.63
CA PHE A 54 9.13 -9.16 -10.14
C PHE A 54 9.39 -9.39 -8.64
N LYS A 55 8.36 -9.69 -7.84
CA LYS A 55 8.52 -10.08 -6.44
C LYS A 55 8.70 -11.59 -6.25
N GLN A 56 8.35 -12.39 -7.26
CA GLN A 56 8.36 -13.84 -7.16
C GLN A 56 9.78 -14.43 -7.25
N SER A 57 10.74 -13.77 -7.90
CA SER A 57 12.10 -14.29 -8.10
C SER A 57 13.04 -14.21 -6.92
N LEU A 58 12.68 -13.48 -5.87
CA LEU A 58 13.51 -13.43 -4.66
C LEU A 58 13.32 -14.68 -3.78
N ARG A 59 12.43 -15.60 -4.17
CA ARG A 59 12.17 -16.84 -3.45
C ARG A 59 12.81 -18.00 -4.21
N VAL A 60 13.76 -18.64 -3.55
CA VAL A 60 14.41 -19.92 -3.87
C VAL A 60 15.69 -19.83 -4.73
N PRO A 61 16.88 -19.79 -4.08
CA PRO A 61 18.11 -20.28 -4.71
C PRO A 61 17.93 -21.76 -5.01
N ARG A 62 18.08 -22.18 -6.26
CA ARG A 62 18.09 -23.60 -6.62
C ARG A 62 19.53 -24.10 -6.58
N PRO A 63 19.83 -25.27 -6.00
CA PRO A 63 21.19 -25.79 -5.89
C PRO A 63 21.87 -26.06 -7.25
N GLU A 64 21.10 -26.06 -8.34
CA GLU A 64 21.58 -26.20 -9.73
C GLU A 64 22.14 -24.89 -10.32
N THR A 65 22.11 -23.76 -9.59
CA THR A 65 22.54 -22.43 -10.09
C THR A 65 24.01 -22.13 -9.86
N VAL A 66 24.88 -23.14 -9.81
CA VAL A 66 26.33 -22.89 -9.78
C VAL A 66 26.73 -22.46 -11.18
N LEU A 67 26.94 -21.16 -11.35
CA LEU A 67 27.41 -20.58 -12.60
C LEU A 67 28.86 -20.99 -12.83
N THR A 68 29.22 -21.26 -14.09
CA THR A 68 30.63 -21.32 -14.47
C THR A 68 31.25 -19.92 -14.42
N ASP A 69 32.59 -19.84 -14.37
CA ASP A 69 33.30 -18.56 -14.39
C ASP A 69 32.93 -17.72 -15.64
N GLU A 70 32.79 -18.36 -16.79
CA GLU A 70 32.35 -17.70 -18.03
C GLU A 70 30.92 -17.16 -17.94
N GLN A 71 30.00 -17.95 -17.38
CA GLN A 71 28.62 -17.50 -17.17
C GLN A 71 28.56 -16.32 -16.20
N LEU A 72 29.34 -16.39 -15.12
CA LEU A 72 29.45 -15.32 -14.14
C LEU A 72 30.00 -14.03 -14.79
N GLN A 73 31.06 -14.13 -15.59
CA GLN A 73 31.61 -12.98 -16.30
C GLN A 73 30.59 -12.37 -17.27
N ASN A 74 29.89 -13.20 -18.05
CA ASN A 74 28.83 -12.73 -18.95
C ASN A 74 27.71 -11.99 -18.21
N HIS A 75 27.37 -12.41 -16.98
CA HIS A 75 26.39 -11.70 -16.16
C HIS A 75 26.89 -10.33 -15.70
N PHE A 76 28.18 -10.20 -15.34
CA PHE A 76 28.78 -8.92 -15.01
C PHE A 76 28.88 -7.99 -16.23
N ASP A 77 29.31 -8.51 -17.37
CA ASP A 77 29.41 -7.72 -18.61
C ASP A 77 28.04 -7.17 -19.04
N ALA A 78 26.98 -7.98 -18.93
CA ALA A 78 25.61 -7.55 -19.20
C ALA A 78 25.12 -6.48 -18.20
N PHE A 79 25.51 -6.59 -16.93
CA PHE A 79 25.22 -5.58 -15.92
C PHE A 79 25.91 -4.25 -16.25
N ASP A 80 27.22 -4.29 -16.51
CA ASP A 80 28.05 -3.12 -16.77
C ASP A 80 27.62 -2.41 -18.06
N GLN A 81 27.27 -3.18 -19.10
CA GLN A 81 26.74 -2.62 -20.34
C GLN A 81 25.46 -1.82 -20.11
N MET A 82 24.48 -2.37 -19.38
CA MET A 82 23.23 -1.64 -19.08
C MET A 82 23.47 -0.42 -18.17
N LEU A 83 24.38 -0.53 -17.21
CA LEU A 83 24.77 0.61 -16.37
C LEU A 83 25.36 1.73 -17.22
N LYS A 84 26.25 1.40 -18.15
CA LYS A 84 26.87 2.35 -19.07
C LYS A 84 25.85 3.01 -20.01
N GLU A 85 24.88 2.23 -20.52
CA GLU A 85 23.86 2.72 -21.44
C GLU A 85 22.80 3.60 -20.76
N THR A 86 22.38 3.23 -19.55
CA THR A 86 21.24 3.88 -18.86
C THR A 86 21.65 4.86 -17.77
N GLY A 87 22.91 4.81 -17.33
CA GLY A 87 23.44 5.58 -16.21
C GLY A 87 22.93 5.13 -14.83
N LEU A 88 22.14 4.04 -14.77
CA LEU A 88 21.55 3.51 -13.55
C LEU A 88 21.79 2.00 -13.44
N PRO A 89 22.00 1.47 -12.22
CA PRO A 89 22.20 0.04 -12.05
C PRO A 89 20.95 -0.74 -12.49
N PRO A 90 21.07 -1.75 -13.37
CA PRO A 90 19.92 -2.56 -13.78
C PRO A 90 19.37 -3.37 -12.60
N ILE A 91 18.10 -3.76 -12.70
CA ILE A 91 17.39 -4.52 -11.66
C ILE A 91 17.03 -5.90 -12.19
N TRP A 92 17.17 -6.92 -11.34
CA TRP A 92 16.64 -8.25 -11.63
C TRP A 92 15.11 -8.27 -11.49
N ASN A 93 14.41 -8.59 -12.57
CA ASN A 93 12.94 -8.47 -12.61
C ASN A 93 12.16 -9.73 -12.31
N GLY A 94 12.80 -10.83 -11.91
CA GLY A 94 12.14 -12.13 -12.07
C GLY A 94 13.02 -13.16 -12.75
N LYS A 95 13.55 -12.71 -13.88
CA LYS A 95 13.97 -13.56 -15.00
C LYS A 95 15.23 -13.04 -15.69
N THR A 96 15.40 -11.73 -15.76
CA THR A 96 16.54 -11.09 -16.42
C THR A 96 16.84 -9.73 -15.78
N LEU A 97 18.04 -9.22 -16.03
CA LEU A 97 18.37 -7.82 -15.78
C LEU A 97 17.55 -6.94 -16.74
N VAL A 98 16.98 -5.87 -16.21
CA VAL A 98 16.27 -4.84 -16.98
C VAL A 98 16.70 -3.44 -16.51
N PRO A 99 16.57 -2.40 -17.37
CA PRO A 99 16.81 -1.02 -16.98
C PRO A 99 16.00 -0.59 -15.75
N TRP A 100 16.64 0.15 -14.83
CA TRP A 100 16.01 0.65 -13.59
C TRP A 100 14.69 1.39 -13.85
N LYS A 101 14.68 2.27 -14.86
CA LYS A 101 13.50 3.07 -15.24
C LYS A 101 12.35 2.18 -15.72
N GLU A 102 12.63 1.18 -16.54
CA GLU A 102 11.62 0.24 -17.04
C GLU A 102 11.01 -0.58 -15.91
N TYR A 103 11.85 -1.07 -14.99
CA TYR A 103 11.38 -1.80 -13.81
C TYR A 103 10.40 -0.95 -12.98
N HIS A 104 10.75 0.31 -12.70
CA HIS A 104 9.90 1.20 -11.90
C HIS A 104 8.60 1.55 -12.63
N LYS A 105 8.67 1.85 -13.93
CA LYS A 105 7.49 2.08 -14.77
C LYS A 105 6.52 0.89 -14.73
N ASN A 106 7.05 -0.32 -14.86
CA ASN A 106 6.25 -1.54 -14.81
C ASN A 106 5.66 -1.80 -13.41
N SER A 107 6.43 -1.52 -12.36
CA SER A 107 5.98 -1.62 -10.96
C SER A 107 4.82 -0.66 -10.66
N ILE A 108 4.90 0.58 -11.12
CA ILE A 108 3.84 1.58 -10.98
C ILE A 108 2.61 1.19 -11.79
N LYS A 109 2.80 0.70 -13.03
CA LYS A 109 1.69 0.20 -13.85
C LYS A 109 0.95 -0.94 -13.17
N PHE A 110 1.68 -1.86 -12.55
CA PHE A 110 1.09 -2.96 -11.78
C PHE A 110 0.35 -2.47 -10.54
N ALA A 111 0.93 -1.52 -9.78
CA ALA A 111 0.25 -0.90 -8.65
C ALA A 111 -1.07 -0.21 -9.07
N ARG A 112 -1.08 0.46 -10.22
CA ARG A 112 -2.30 1.05 -10.81
C ARG A 112 -3.36 0.00 -11.13
N GLN A 113 -2.96 -1.18 -11.60
CA GLN A 113 -3.91 -2.30 -11.82
C GLN A 113 -4.50 -2.78 -10.49
N CYS A 114 -3.67 -2.96 -9.46
CA CYS A 114 -4.16 -3.32 -8.12
C CYS A 114 -5.13 -2.27 -7.55
N HIS A 115 -4.86 -0.99 -7.76
CA HIS A 115 -5.78 0.09 -7.35
C HIS A 115 -7.11 -0.03 -8.07
N GLY A 116 -7.10 -0.23 -9.40
CA GLY A 116 -8.34 -0.41 -10.17
C GLY A 116 -9.16 -1.62 -9.73
N GLN A 117 -8.51 -2.76 -9.46
CA GLN A 117 -9.17 -3.99 -9.00
C GLN A 117 -9.82 -3.82 -7.62
N LEU A 118 -9.14 -3.10 -6.72
CA LEU A 118 -9.56 -2.91 -5.33
C LEU A 118 -10.33 -1.60 -5.10
N ARG A 119 -10.56 -0.81 -6.15
CA ARG A 119 -11.21 0.52 -6.10
C ARG A 119 -10.54 1.46 -5.10
N ILE A 120 -9.21 1.53 -5.16
CA ILE A 120 -8.40 2.44 -4.35
C ILE A 120 -8.14 3.72 -5.14
N ASP A 121 -8.77 4.80 -4.73
CA ASP A 121 -8.68 6.13 -5.36
C ASP A 121 -7.74 7.06 -4.59
N GLU A 122 -7.76 6.98 -3.26
CA GLU A 122 -6.97 7.82 -2.34
C GLU A 122 -6.15 6.93 -1.38
N PRO A 123 -5.08 6.26 -1.86
CA PRO A 123 -4.33 5.27 -1.09
C PRO A 123 -3.79 5.81 0.25
N GLN A 124 -3.42 7.09 0.35
CA GLN A 124 -2.97 7.72 1.60
C GLN A 124 -4.05 7.76 2.69
N ARG A 125 -5.34 7.79 2.29
CA ARG A 125 -6.49 7.80 3.20
C ARG A 125 -7.11 6.43 3.38
N GLN A 126 -7.03 5.58 2.37
CA GLN A 126 -7.69 4.28 2.31
C GLN A 126 -6.81 3.10 2.74
N LEU A 127 -5.48 3.25 2.72
CA LEU A 127 -4.53 2.21 3.13
C LEU A 127 -3.85 2.57 4.45
N LYS A 128 -3.19 1.59 5.08
CA LYS A 128 -2.44 1.77 6.34
C LYS A 128 -0.95 1.49 6.18
N GLY A 129 -0.16 2.08 7.08
CA GLY A 129 1.27 1.80 7.25
C GLY A 129 2.08 2.07 5.98
N THR A 130 2.98 1.15 5.64
CA THR A 130 3.88 1.31 4.48
C THR A 130 3.13 1.51 3.17
N TYR A 131 1.94 0.92 3.01
CA TYR A 131 1.16 1.01 1.77
C TYR A 131 0.40 2.33 1.61
N ALA A 132 0.28 3.13 2.67
CA ALA A 132 -0.26 4.49 2.60
C ALA A 132 0.77 5.52 2.09
N LYS A 133 2.04 5.12 1.89
CA LYS A 133 3.09 6.06 1.46
C LYS A 133 2.91 6.50 0.01
N PRO A 134 3.33 7.74 -0.36
CA PRO A 134 3.23 8.26 -1.73
C PRO A 134 3.87 7.40 -2.83
N VAL A 135 4.80 6.51 -2.47
CA VAL A 135 5.43 5.57 -3.41
C VAL A 135 4.45 4.54 -3.99
N TRP A 136 3.39 4.22 -3.26
CA TRP A 136 2.36 3.29 -3.73
C TRP A 136 1.22 3.97 -4.48
N ASP A 137 1.23 5.30 -4.59
CA ASP A 137 0.26 6.04 -5.37
C ASP A 137 0.79 6.28 -6.80
N PRO A 138 0.18 5.67 -7.84
CA PRO A 138 0.61 5.85 -9.23
C PRO A 138 0.47 7.28 -9.77
N ASN A 139 -0.28 8.16 -9.08
CA ASN A 139 -0.51 9.55 -9.44
C ASN A 139 0.35 10.53 -8.60
N SER A 140 1.13 9.99 -7.67
CA SER A 140 2.00 10.76 -6.79
C SER A 140 2.98 11.62 -7.57
N PRO A 141 3.23 12.87 -7.15
CA PRO A 141 4.22 13.75 -7.76
C PRO A 141 5.64 13.15 -7.82
N ILE A 142 5.96 12.19 -6.95
CA ILE A 142 7.29 11.55 -6.93
C ILE A 142 7.58 10.79 -8.23
N TRP A 143 6.53 10.32 -8.91
CA TRP A 143 6.64 9.60 -10.17
C TRP A 143 6.54 10.51 -11.38
N ARG A 144 5.85 11.65 -11.25
CA ARG A 144 5.68 12.64 -12.33
C ARG A 144 6.93 13.49 -12.60
N LYS A 145 7.92 13.45 -11.70
CA LYS A 145 9.21 14.17 -11.86
C LYS A 145 10.34 13.27 -12.40
N ALA A 146 10.05 12.01 -12.71
CA ALA A 146 11.05 11.02 -13.13
C ALA A 146 11.13 10.83 -14.65
N ASP A 147 10.26 11.51 -15.41
CA ASP A 147 10.29 11.62 -16.87
C ASP A 147 11.08 12.87 -17.29
#